data_AF-A0AAU8FUH2-F1
#
_entry.id   AF-A0AAU8FUH2-F1
#
_cell.length_a   1.000
_cell.length_b   1.000
_cell.length_c   1.000
_cell.angle_alpha   90.00
_cell.angle_beta   90.00
_cell.angle_gamma   90.00
#
_symmetry.space_group_name_H-M   'P 1'
#
loop_
_entity.id
_entity.type
_entity.pdbx_description
1 polymer ?
#
loop_
_entity_poly.entity_id
_entity_poly.type
_entity_poly.pdbx_seq_one_letter_code
_entity_poly.pdbx_strand_id
1 'polypeptide(L)'
;MLPVNGGTQESIYIHDHLKVMQEDPHSYNSLRILSQTAKGYIGQCHCCTRFNFAYGNVLFLFTEDGLRGFQSILYDQYHLHSPGEALPHGKTRLLPSPIPNFMLSFDDTELEEIRTMFQEALLVLEVDKIFSYKK
;
A
#
# COMPACT_ATOMS: atom_id res chain seq x y z
N MET A 1 54.59 -6.72 26.59
CA MET A 1 54.39 -5.39 27.19
C MET A 1 53.03 -4.88 26.75
N LEU A 2 52.08 -4.77 27.68
CA LEU A 2 50.93 -3.86 27.60
C LEU A 2 51.38 -2.48 28.12
N PRO A 3 50.74 -1.38 27.70
CA PRO A 3 49.57 -0.84 28.42
C PRO A 3 48.41 -0.54 27.45
N VAL A 4 47.13 -0.88 27.68
CA VAL A 4 46.07 -0.44 28.63
C VAL A 4 45.71 1.06 28.66
N ASN A 5 44.46 1.34 28.25
CA ASN A 5 43.50 2.38 28.65
C ASN A 5 43.43 3.73 27.92
N GLY A 6 42.32 3.88 27.20
CA GLY A 6 41.67 5.14 26.86
C GLY A 6 40.20 4.85 26.54
N GLY A 7 39.37 4.71 27.58
CA GLY A 7 37.94 4.53 27.43
C GLY A 7 37.25 5.85 27.09
N THR A 8 36.34 5.80 26.13
CA THR A 8 35.15 6.63 26.15
C THR A 8 34.02 5.85 25.49
N GLN A 9 33.09 5.48 26.35
CA GLN A 9 31.81 4.88 26.06
C GLN A 9 30.96 5.98 25.41
N GLU A 10 30.96 6.09 24.08
CA GLU A 10 30.00 6.95 23.38
C GLU A 10 28.64 6.25 23.37
N SER A 11 27.89 6.46 24.45
CA SER A 11 26.45 6.29 24.44
C SER A 11 25.88 7.21 23.37
N ILE A 12 25.34 6.66 22.30
CA ILE A 12 24.53 7.42 21.36
C ILE A 12 23.27 7.82 22.11
N TYR A 13 23.26 9.06 22.59
CA TYR A 13 22.10 9.71 23.19
C TYR A 13 20.98 9.74 22.15
N ILE A 14 19.97 8.90 22.33
CA ILE A 14 18.67 9.08 21.68
C ILE A 14 18.01 10.27 22.38
N HIS A 15 18.35 11.48 21.92
CA HIS A 15 17.60 12.67 22.27
C HIS A 15 16.20 12.55 21.67
N ASP A 16 15.27 12.14 22.51
CA ASP A 16 13.96 12.75 22.77
C ASP A 16 13.46 13.77 21.71
N HIS A 17 13.27 13.27 20.49
CA HIS A 17 12.46 13.91 19.47
C HIS A 17 11.11 13.21 19.34
N LEU A 18 10.47 12.96 20.48
CA LEU A 18 9.01 12.95 20.55
C LEU A 18 8.52 14.41 20.44
N LYS A 19 8.74 15.01 19.27
CA LYS A 19 7.96 16.16 18.83
C LYS A 19 6.53 15.63 18.69
N VAL A 20 5.71 16.00 19.67
CA VAL A 20 4.28 16.30 19.59
C VAL A 20 3.64 15.66 18.37
N MET A 21 2.87 14.58 18.58
CA MET A 21 1.81 14.20 17.65
C MET A 21 0.84 15.37 17.60
N GLN A 22 1.18 16.37 16.77
CA GLN A 22 0.27 17.36 16.27
C GLN A 22 -0.84 16.53 15.64
N GLU A 23 -2.06 16.64 16.17
CA GLU A 23 -3.20 15.82 15.77
C GLU A 23 -3.23 15.71 14.25
N ASP A 24 -2.84 14.56 13.72
CA ASP A 24 -2.81 14.34 12.29
C ASP A 24 -4.27 14.35 11.84
N PRO A 25 -4.72 15.27 10.96
CA PRO A 25 -6.08 15.25 10.42
C PRO A 25 -6.37 13.92 9.70
N HIS A 26 -5.35 13.10 9.44
CA HIS A 26 -5.41 11.72 8.99
C HIS A 26 -5.45 10.68 10.13
N SER A 27 -6.18 10.95 11.23
CA SER A 27 -6.42 9.94 12.26
C SER A 27 -6.95 8.64 11.62
N TYR A 28 -6.33 7.49 11.92
CA TYR A 28 -6.79 6.18 11.44
C TYR A 28 -8.27 5.91 11.73
N ASN A 29 -8.84 6.54 12.77
CA ASN A 29 -10.26 6.48 13.11
C ASN A 29 -11.18 7.14 12.06
N SER A 30 -10.63 7.85 11.07
CA SER A 30 -11.36 8.49 9.96
C SER A 30 -11.29 7.70 8.65
N LEU A 31 -10.62 6.54 8.63
CA LEU A 31 -10.50 5.72 7.44
C LEU A 31 -11.70 4.77 7.33
N ARG A 32 -12.50 4.93 6.27
CA ARG A 32 -13.55 3.99 5.92
C ARG A 32 -12.95 2.84 5.11
N ILE A 33 -12.98 1.62 5.65
CA ILE A 33 -12.56 0.42 4.91
C ILE A 33 -13.63 0.07 3.87
N LEU A 34 -13.20 -0.09 2.62
CA LEU A 34 -14.04 -0.44 1.48
C LEU A 34 -13.91 -1.92 1.10
N SER A 35 -12.72 -2.49 1.27
CA SER A 35 -12.43 -3.91 1.10
C SER A 35 -11.24 -4.31 1.98
N GLN A 36 -11.20 -5.55 2.45
CA GLN A 36 -10.12 -6.06 3.29
C GLN A 36 -9.92 -7.57 3.12
N THR A 37 -8.68 -8.01 3.29
CA THR A 37 -8.30 -9.41 3.38
C THR A 37 -7.31 -9.62 4.52
N ALA A 38 -6.83 -10.85 4.72
CA ALA A 38 -5.79 -11.12 5.71
C ALA A 38 -4.46 -10.43 5.40
N LYS A 39 -4.23 -10.02 4.15
CA LYS A 39 -2.97 -9.44 3.68
C LYS A 39 -3.03 -7.94 3.41
N GLY A 40 -4.20 -7.32 3.44
CA GLY A 40 -4.33 -5.94 3.03
C GLY A 40 -5.72 -5.33 3.19
N TYR A 41 -5.82 -4.03 2.86
CA TYR A 41 -7.08 -3.30 2.80
C TYR A 41 -7.08 -2.22 1.71
N ILE A 42 -8.27 -1.85 1.24
CA ILE A 42 -8.53 -0.60 0.53
C ILE A 42 -9.43 0.25 1.41
N GLY A 43 -9.00 1.47 1.74
CA GLY A 43 -9.75 2.40 2.57
C GLY A 43 -9.78 3.81 1.99
N GLN A 44 -10.81 4.58 2.33
CA GLN A 44 -10.98 5.98 1.92
C GLN A 44 -10.87 6.91 3.13
N CYS A 45 -10.01 7.94 3.07
CA CYS A 45 -9.99 8.97 4.11
C CYS A 45 -11.24 9.83 3.99
N HIS A 46 -11.96 10.01 5.10
CA HIS A 46 -13.04 10.99 5.16
C HIS A 46 -12.56 12.44 5.00
N CYS A 47 -11.31 12.70 5.38
CA CYS A 47 -10.71 14.02 5.46
C CYS A 47 -10.36 14.64 4.10
N CYS A 48 -9.86 13.83 3.16
CA CYS A 48 -9.24 14.30 1.92
C CYS A 48 -9.63 13.46 0.70
N THR A 49 -10.58 12.54 0.87
CA THR A 49 -11.13 11.62 -0.16
C THR A 49 -10.09 10.79 -0.89
N ARG A 50 -8.85 10.73 -0.39
CA ARG A 50 -7.78 9.86 -0.89
C ARG A 50 -8.02 8.42 -0.47
N PHE A 51 -7.49 7.50 -1.26
CA PHE A 51 -7.59 6.07 -1.03
C PHE A 51 -6.23 5.50 -0.64
N ASN A 52 -6.24 4.66 0.39
CA ASN A 52 -5.12 3.84 0.79
C ASN A 52 -5.35 2.44 0.25
N PHE A 53 -4.41 1.92 -0.53
CA PHE A 53 -4.33 0.50 -0.84
C PHE A 53 -3.07 -0.06 -0.18
N ALA A 54 -3.26 -0.82 0.89
CA ALA A 54 -2.18 -1.52 1.58
C ALA A 54 -2.27 -3.02 1.30
N TYR A 55 -1.17 -3.64 0.90
CA TYR A 55 -1.10 -5.08 0.69
C TYR A 55 0.32 -5.60 0.99
N GLY A 56 0.44 -6.57 1.89
CA GLY A 56 1.74 -6.99 2.41
C GLY A 56 2.50 -5.82 3.05
N ASN A 57 3.65 -5.46 2.50
CA ASN A 57 4.49 -4.37 2.96
C ASN A 57 4.45 -3.11 2.08
N VAL A 58 3.53 -3.04 1.10
CA VAL A 58 3.40 -1.90 0.20
C VAL A 58 2.14 -1.10 0.49
N LEU A 59 2.25 0.23 0.42
CA LEU A 59 1.15 1.18 0.57
C LEU A 59 1.14 2.11 -0.64
N PHE A 60 -0.02 2.19 -1.30
CA PHE A 60 -0.29 3.15 -2.36
C PHE A 60 -1.33 4.16 -1.90
N LEU A 61 -1.12 5.43 -2.25
CA LEU A 61 -2.04 6.52 -2.01
C LEU A 61 -2.61 6.99 -3.35
N PHE A 62 -3.93 6.91 -3.52
CA PHE A 62 -4.59 7.20 -4.78
C PHE A 62 -5.61 8.35 -4.66
N THR A 63 -5.81 9.06 -5.78
CA THR A 63 -7.11 9.70 -6.09
C THR A 63 -8.11 8.63 -6.54
N GLU A 64 -9.39 8.95 -6.69
CA GLU A 64 -10.35 8.00 -7.29
C GLU A 64 -9.93 7.59 -8.71
N ASP A 65 -9.50 8.55 -9.54
CA ASP A 65 -8.98 8.26 -10.89
C ASP A 65 -7.75 7.36 -10.86
N GLY A 66 -6.84 7.58 -9.90
CA GLY A 66 -5.65 6.75 -9.71
C GLY A 66 -6.02 5.32 -9.31
N LEU A 67 -7.04 5.15 -8.45
CA LEU A 67 -7.55 3.85 -8.04
C LEU A 67 -8.14 3.08 -9.24
N ARG A 68 -8.95 3.74 -10.07
CA ARG A 68 -9.51 3.16 -11.30
C ARG A 68 -8.43 2.87 -12.35
N GLY A 69 -7.46 3.76 -12.50
CA GLY A 69 -6.32 3.55 -13.39
C GLY A 69 -5.51 2.33 -12.96
N PHE A 70 -5.24 2.17 -11.67
CA PHE A 70 -4.54 1.01 -11.14
C PHE A 70 -5.37 -0.28 -11.32
N GLN A 71 -6.69 -0.23 -11.15
CA GLN A 71 -7.56 -1.36 -11.48
C GLN A 71 -7.36 -1.79 -12.94
N SER A 72 -7.40 -0.86 -13.89
CA SER A 72 -7.20 -1.18 -15.32
C SER A 72 -5.86 -1.87 -15.56
N ILE A 73 -4.79 -1.41 -14.90
CA ILE A 73 -3.46 -2.04 -14.97
C ILE A 73 -3.50 -3.51 -14.49
N LEU A 74 -4.28 -3.83 -13.46
CA LEU A 74 -4.39 -5.20 -12.94
C LEU A 74 -5.07 -6.17 -13.92
N TYR A 75 -5.94 -5.67 -14.81
CA TYR A 75 -6.63 -6.48 -15.83
C TYR A 75 -5.92 -6.47 -17.18
N ASP A 76 -5.07 -5.49 -17.43
CA ASP A 76 -4.27 -5.43 -18.64
C ASP A 76 -3.02 -6.29 -18.50
N GLN A 77 -3.05 -7.45 -19.18
CA GLN A 77 -1.93 -8.40 -19.19
C GLN A 77 -0.65 -7.81 -19.79
N TYR A 78 -0.71 -6.74 -20.59
CA TYR A 78 0.48 -6.10 -21.15
C TYR A 78 1.36 -5.44 -20.08
N HIS A 79 0.78 -5.05 -18.94
CA HIS A 79 1.51 -4.43 -17.84
C HIS A 79 2.13 -5.44 -16.86
N LEU A 80 1.73 -6.71 -16.94
CA LEU A 80 2.24 -7.78 -16.07
C LEU A 80 3.23 -8.65 -16.84
N HIS A 81 4.49 -8.62 -16.43
CA HIS A 81 5.52 -9.47 -17.03
C HIS A 81 5.59 -10.82 -16.34
N SER A 82 5.80 -11.87 -17.14
CA SER A 82 6.22 -13.17 -16.64
C SER A 82 7.75 -13.27 -16.75
N PRO A 83 8.48 -13.50 -15.63
CA PRO A 83 9.94 -13.65 -15.65
C PRO A 83 10.44 -14.94 -16.33
N GLY A 84 9.56 -15.76 -16.91
CA GLY A 84 9.89 -17.05 -17.53
C GLY A 84 10.01 -18.18 -16.51
N GLU A 85 10.83 -17.98 -15.48
CA GLU A 85 10.94 -18.85 -14.30
C GLU A 85 10.36 -18.17 -13.06
N ALA A 86 9.79 -18.95 -12.14
CA ALA A 86 9.27 -18.41 -10.88
C ALA A 86 10.42 -17.85 -10.03
N LEU A 87 10.20 -16.67 -9.46
CA LEU A 87 11.10 -16.09 -8.46
C LEU A 87 11.02 -16.89 -7.15
N PRO A 88 12.00 -16.71 -6.23
CA PRO A 88 11.92 -17.27 -4.89
C PRO A 88 10.56 -17.00 -4.24
N HIS A 89 10.07 -17.98 -3.47
CA HIS A 89 8.73 -17.98 -2.87
C HIS A 89 7.56 -18.01 -3.86
N GLY A 90 7.81 -18.42 -5.11
CA GLY A 90 6.75 -18.74 -6.08
C GLY A 90 6.11 -17.55 -6.77
N LYS A 91 6.75 -16.36 -6.75
CA LYS A 91 6.23 -15.19 -7.47
C LYS A 91 6.44 -15.36 -8.97
N THR A 92 5.37 -15.21 -9.74
CA THR A 92 5.35 -15.51 -11.18
C THR A 92 4.89 -14.33 -12.04
N ARG A 93 4.58 -13.20 -11.42
CA ARG A 93 4.10 -11.99 -12.09
C ARG A 93 4.84 -10.77 -11.56
N LEU A 94 5.30 -9.93 -12.48
CA LEU A 94 6.03 -8.71 -12.19
C LEU A 94 5.27 -7.51 -12.72
N LEU A 95 5.04 -6.52 -11.86
CA LEU A 95 4.50 -5.22 -12.23
C LEU A 95 5.63 -4.19 -12.10
N PRO A 96 6.14 -3.63 -13.22
CA PRO A 96 7.12 -2.56 -13.18
C PRO A 96 6.55 -1.33 -12.49
N SER A 97 7.35 -0.72 -11.63
CA SER A 97 7.05 0.62 -11.14
C SER A 97 7.79 1.67 -11.98
N PRO A 98 7.39 2.95 -11.89
CA PRO A 98 8.16 4.06 -12.45
C PRO A 98 9.55 4.24 -11.82
N ILE A 99 9.82 3.61 -10.67
CA ILE A 99 11.11 3.69 -9.98
C ILE A 99 12.05 2.64 -10.60
N PRO A 100 13.23 3.04 -11.13
CA PRO A 100 14.18 2.11 -11.72
C PRO A 100 14.54 0.97 -10.77
N ASN A 101 14.50 -0.26 -11.27
CA ASN A 101 14.80 -1.49 -10.53
C ASN A 101 13.88 -1.77 -9.33
N PHE A 102 12.74 -1.09 -9.21
CA PHE A 102 11.70 -1.43 -8.26
C PHE A 102 10.51 -2.05 -9.01
N MET A 103 10.26 -3.33 -8.73
CA MET A 103 9.15 -4.07 -9.29
C MET A 103 8.35 -4.68 -8.16
N LEU A 104 7.04 -4.71 -8.33
CA LEU A 104 6.17 -5.47 -7.45
C LEU A 104 6.06 -6.89 -8.01
N SER A 105 6.20 -7.88 -7.14
CA SER A 105 6.15 -9.28 -7.53
C SER A 105 4.99 -9.98 -6.85
N PHE A 106 4.18 -10.67 -7.63
CA PHE A 106 2.99 -11.36 -7.16
C PHE A 106 2.98 -12.81 -7.63
N ASP A 107 2.31 -13.67 -6.87
CA ASP A 107 1.77 -14.91 -7.43
C ASP A 107 0.34 -14.69 -7.96
N ASP A 108 -0.19 -15.67 -8.68
CA ASP A 108 -1.53 -15.56 -9.27
C ASP A 108 -2.64 -15.46 -8.21
N THR A 109 -2.44 -16.06 -7.03
CA THR A 109 -3.43 -15.99 -5.95
C THR A 109 -3.49 -14.58 -5.37
N GLU A 110 -2.34 -13.94 -5.17
CA GLU A 110 -2.27 -12.55 -4.72
C GLU A 110 -2.86 -11.58 -5.75
N LEU A 111 -2.62 -11.79 -7.04
CA LEU A 111 -3.24 -10.95 -8.06
C LEU A 111 -4.76 -11.06 -8.08
N GLU A 112 -5.30 -12.27 -7.97
CA GLU A 112 -6.75 -12.45 -7.87
C GLU A 112 -7.32 -11.81 -6.60
N GLU A 113 -6.63 -11.97 -5.46
CA GLU A 113 -7.02 -11.33 -4.21
C GLU A 113 -7.06 -9.80 -4.33
N ILE A 114 -6.01 -9.20 -4.93
CA ILE A 114 -5.96 -7.76 -5.19
C ILE A 114 -7.07 -7.34 -6.16
N ARG A 115 -7.30 -8.09 -7.24
CA ARG A 115 -8.38 -7.83 -8.21
C ARG A 115 -9.76 -7.80 -7.53
N THR A 116 -10.05 -8.77 -6.66
CA THR A 116 -11.27 -8.82 -5.87
C THR A 116 -11.38 -7.60 -4.96
N MET A 117 -10.32 -7.23 -4.26
CA MET A 117 -10.35 -6.05 -3.39
C MET A 117 -10.70 -4.77 -4.15
N PHE A 118 -10.11 -4.56 -5.32
CA PHE A 118 -10.42 -3.40 -6.16
C PHE A 118 -11.85 -3.42 -6.70
N GLN A 119 -12.36 -4.60 -7.10
CA GLN A 119 -13.75 -4.74 -7.53
C GLN A 119 -14.73 -4.37 -6.41
N GLU A 120 -14.53 -4.92 -5.21
CA GLU A 120 -15.37 -4.62 -4.03
C GLU A 120 -15.32 -3.14 -3.68
N ALA A 121 -14.13 -2.55 -3.60
CA ALA A 121 -13.98 -1.16 -3.23
C ALA A 121 -14.67 -0.21 -4.23
N LEU A 122 -14.53 -0.46 -5.54
CA LEU A 122 -15.16 0.35 -6.56
C LEU A 122 -16.68 0.14 -6.60
N LEU A 123 -17.18 -1.07 -6.33
CA LEU A 123 -18.61 -1.33 -6.19
C LEU A 123 -19.21 -0.51 -5.05
N VAL A 124 -18.56 -0.46 -3.88
CA VAL A 124 -19.02 0.34 -2.73
C VAL A 124 -19.10 1.83 -3.10
N LEU A 125 -18.11 2.35 -3.84
CA LEU A 125 -18.11 3.74 -4.29
C LEU A 125 -19.23 4.03 -5.29
N GLU A 126 -19.53 3.12 -6.21
CA GLU A 126 -20.66 3.29 -7.13
C GLU A 126 -22.00 3.26 -6.38
N VAL A 127 -22.14 2.40 -5.37
CA VAL A 127 -23.32 2.38 -4.49
C VAL A 127 -23.50 3.72 -3.78
N ASP A 128 -22.42 4.29 -3.22
CA ASP A 128 -22.48 5.59 -2.54
C ASP A 128 -22.94 6.71 -3.48
N LYS A 129 -22.49 6.71 -4.74
CA LYS A 129 -22.93 7.67 -5.76
C LYS A 129 -24.44 7.55 -6.00
N ILE A 130 -24.95 6.32 -6.15
CA ILE A 130 -26.39 6.09 -6.37
C ILE A 130 -27.23 6.65 -5.22
N PHE A 131 -26.77 6.50 -3.97
CA PHE A 131 -27.49 7.01 -2.80
C PHE A 131 -27.32 8.53 -2.59
N SER A 132 -26.20 9.12 -3.04
CA SER A 132 -26.01 10.57 -2.96
C SER A 132 -26.89 11.33 -3.96
N TYR A 133 -27.17 10.78 -5.14
CA TYR A 133 -28.11 11.35 -6.12
C TYR A 133 -29.59 11.37 -5.66
N LYS A 134 -29.94 10.63 -4.60
CA LYS A 134 -31.31 10.55 -4.07
C LYS A 134 -31.58 11.51 -2.90
N LYS A 135 -30.62 12.39 -2.57
CA LYS A 135 -30.78 13.50 -1.61
C LYS A 135 -30.88 14.81 -2.36
#